data_AF-A0A524IPS8-F1
#
_entry.id   AF-A0A524IPS8-F1
#
_cell.length_a   1.000
_cell.length_b   1.000
_cell.length_c   1.000
_cell.angle_alpha   90.00
_cell.angle_beta   90.00
_cell.angle_gamma   90.00
#
_symmetry.space_group_name_H-M   'P 1'
#
loop_
_entity.id
_entity.type
_entity.pdbx_description
1 polymer ?
#
loop_
_entity_poly.entity_id
_entity_poly.type
_entity_poly.pdbx_seq_one_letter_code
_entity_poly.pdbx_strand_id
1 'polypeptide(L)'
;VTGNLEEGARLKLTAAGCANRFAFGGFGSDAELREDLPPVALARAAAQFGRAFPAKEAVVIGDTPQDIRCARATGARVLAVATGRHSLVELSAHKPDAVMPDLSDIDQVMEFFLDV
;
A
#
# COMPACT_ATOMS: atom_id res chain seq x y z
N VAL A 1 -0.37 -2.25 3.97
CA VAL A 1 -0.79 -1.74 5.31
C VAL A 1 -2.29 -1.50 5.31
N THR A 2 -2.95 -1.48 6.47
CA THR A 2 -4.38 -1.18 6.55
C THR A 2 -4.76 -0.59 7.90
N GLY A 3 -5.75 0.31 7.93
CA GLY A 3 -6.31 0.84 9.17
C GLY A 3 -7.26 -0.12 9.90
N ASN A 4 -7.50 -1.32 9.36
CA ASN A 4 -8.24 -2.35 10.11
C ASN A 4 -7.36 -2.88 11.25
N LEU A 5 -7.99 -3.24 12.38
CA LEU A 5 -7.34 -4.07 13.40
C LEU A 5 -6.78 -5.35 12.78
N GLU A 6 -5.65 -5.85 13.28
CA GLU A 6 -4.97 -6.99 12.69
C GLU A 6 -5.90 -8.20 12.51
N GLU A 7 -6.64 -8.57 13.56
CA GLU A 7 -7.58 -9.70 13.51
C GLU A 7 -8.60 -9.56 12.37
N GLY A 8 -9.21 -8.37 12.23
CA GLY A 8 -10.16 -8.08 11.17
C GLY A 8 -9.53 -8.11 9.78
N ALA A 9 -8.28 -7.63 9.65
CA ALA A 9 -7.53 -7.73 8.39
C ALA A 9 -7.25 -9.19 8.02
N ARG A 10 -6.80 -10.01 8.99
CA ARG A 10 -6.53 -11.44 8.78
C ARG A 10 -7.79 -12.20 8.35
N LEU A 11 -8.92 -11.96 8.99
CA LEU A 11 -10.20 -12.57 8.62
C LEU A 11 -10.59 -12.25 7.17
N LYS A 12 -10.48 -10.98 6.74
CA LYS A 12 -10.76 -10.57 5.36
C LYS A 12 -9.83 -11.24 4.34
N LEU A 13 -8.53 -11.28 4.64
CA LEU A 13 -7.55 -11.93 3.76
C LEU A 13 -7.76 -13.45 3.65
N THR A 14 -8.15 -14.10 4.75
CA THR A 14 -8.48 -15.53 4.75
C THR A 14 -9.72 -15.80 3.92
N ALA A 15 -10.79 -15.01 4.10
CA ALA A 15 -12.02 -15.12 3.31
C ALA A 15 -11.77 -14.89 1.80
N ALA A 16 -10.84 -14.01 1.45
CA ALA A 16 -10.41 -13.76 0.07
C ALA A 16 -9.40 -14.79 -0.48
N GLY A 17 -8.98 -15.77 0.32
CA GLY A 17 -8.04 -16.82 -0.10
C GLY A 17 -6.59 -16.33 -0.32
N CYS A 18 -6.22 -15.16 0.20
CA CYS A 18 -4.92 -14.54 -0.05
C CYS A 18 -4.07 -14.31 1.21
N ALA A 19 -4.52 -14.74 2.40
CA ALA A 19 -3.78 -14.58 3.66
C ALA A 19 -2.32 -15.07 3.59
N ASN A 20 -2.09 -16.21 2.93
CA ASN A 20 -0.75 -16.82 2.80
C ASN A 20 0.20 -16.03 1.87
N ARG A 21 -0.27 -14.98 1.19
CA ARG A 21 0.57 -14.09 0.36
C ARG A 21 1.24 -12.98 1.17
N PHE A 22 0.83 -12.78 2.43
CA PHE A 22 1.32 -11.69 3.27
C PHE A 22 2.04 -12.24 4.51
N ALA A 23 3.38 -12.21 4.48
CA ALA A 23 4.21 -12.65 5.61
C ALA A 23 4.09 -11.71 6.84
N PHE A 24 3.92 -10.40 6.59
CA PHE A 24 3.76 -9.37 7.60
C PHE A 24 2.87 -8.24 7.06
N GLY A 25 2.50 -7.32 7.95
CA GLY A 25 1.74 -6.12 7.60
C GLY A 25 1.94 -5.02 8.63
N GLY A 26 1.31 -3.88 8.40
CA GLY A 26 1.07 -2.84 9.41
C GLY A 26 -0.45 -2.62 9.48
N PHE A 27 -0.98 -2.63 10.69
CA PHE A 27 -2.41 -2.71 11.00
C PHE A 27 -2.85 -1.56 11.91
N GLY A 28 -4.13 -1.19 11.92
CA GLY A 28 -4.64 -0.13 12.80
C GLY A 28 -4.52 -0.43 14.31
N SER A 29 -4.16 -1.66 14.68
CA SER A 29 -3.77 -2.02 16.05
C SER A 29 -2.33 -1.59 16.41
N ASP A 30 -1.52 -1.21 15.43
CA ASP A 30 -0.13 -0.81 15.63
C ASP A 30 0.04 0.71 15.86
N ALA A 31 -0.86 1.53 15.31
CA ALA A 31 -0.84 2.98 15.47
C ALA A 31 -2.23 3.60 15.21
N GLU A 32 -2.49 4.76 15.83
CA GLU A 32 -3.74 5.50 15.66
C GLU A 32 -3.80 6.22 14.30
N LEU A 33 -2.68 6.81 13.86
CA LEU A 33 -2.58 7.53 12.60
C LEU A 33 -2.18 6.59 11.45
N ARG A 34 -2.78 6.82 10.28
CA ARG A 34 -2.54 5.96 9.11
C ARG A 34 -1.13 6.12 8.56
N GLU A 35 -0.57 7.33 8.61
CA GLU A 35 0.82 7.61 8.21
C GLU A 35 1.87 6.86 9.03
N ASP A 36 1.53 6.39 10.23
CA ASP A 36 2.45 5.67 11.10
C ASP A 36 2.50 4.15 10.81
N LEU A 37 1.61 3.65 9.94
CA LEU A 37 1.54 2.22 9.61
C LEU A 37 2.63 1.73 8.65
N PRO A 38 3.02 2.45 7.58
CA PRO A 38 4.10 2.01 6.72
C PRO A 38 5.44 1.84 7.43
N PRO A 39 5.89 2.73 8.35
CA PRO A 39 7.10 2.51 9.13
C PRO A 39 7.07 1.18 9.91
N VAL A 40 5.93 0.80 10.51
CA VAL A 40 5.78 -0.49 11.19
C VAL A 40 5.95 -1.66 10.22
N ALA A 41 5.33 -1.58 9.04
CA ALA A 41 5.46 -2.62 8.02
C ALA A 41 6.91 -2.74 7.49
N LEU A 42 7.60 -1.62 7.28
CA LEU A 42 9.00 -1.59 6.86
C LEU A 42 9.93 -2.14 7.93
N ALA A 43 9.70 -1.85 9.21
CA ALA A 43 10.46 -2.42 10.32
C ALA A 43 10.29 -3.94 10.41
N ARG A 44 9.06 -4.44 10.25
CA ARG A 44 8.76 -5.88 10.18
C ARG A 44 9.41 -6.55 8.96
N ALA A 45 9.38 -5.89 7.79
CA ALA A 45 10.09 -6.35 6.60
C ALA A 45 11.60 -6.46 6.87
N ALA A 46 12.18 -5.45 7.50
CA ALA A 46 13.60 -5.42 7.78
C ALA A 46 14.05 -6.53 8.74
N ALA A 47 13.26 -6.78 9.79
CA ALA A 47 13.49 -7.89 10.70
C ALA A 47 13.38 -9.25 9.99
N GLN A 48 12.39 -9.42 9.11
CA GLN A 48 12.16 -10.67 8.38
C GLN A 48 13.27 -11.01 7.37
N PHE A 49 13.78 -10.00 6.66
CA PHE A 49 14.75 -10.21 5.57
C PHE A 49 16.20 -9.85 5.92
N GLY A 50 16.45 -9.38 7.14
CA GLY A 50 17.80 -9.03 7.60
C GLY A 50 18.42 -7.83 6.89
N ARG A 51 17.62 -6.98 6.24
CA ARG A 51 18.08 -5.74 5.58
C ARG A 51 17.08 -4.62 5.73
N ALA A 52 17.55 -3.37 5.74
CA ALA A 52 16.65 -2.22 5.67
C ALA A 52 16.02 -2.09 4.27
N PHE A 53 14.79 -1.57 4.24
CA PHE A 53 14.07 -1.19 3.03
C PHE A 53 13.79 0.32 3.11
N PRO A 54 14.51 1.16 2.36
CA PRO A 54 14.20 2.58 2.25
C PRO A 54 12.76 2.77 1.77
N ALA A 55 12.04 3.75 2.32
CA ALA A 55 10.63 3.97 1.97
C ALA A 55 10.43 4.20 0.47
N LYS A 56 11.38 4.86 -0.21
CA LYS A 56 11.38 5.06 -1.67
C LYS A 56 11.40 3.78 -2.50
N GLU A 57 11.86 2.65 -1.93
CA GLU A 57 11.81 1.31 -2.57
C GLU A 57 10.49 0.59 -2.31
N ALA A 58 9.63 1.15 -1.46
CA ALA A 58 8.31 0.62 -1.18
C ALA A 58 7.24 1.36 -1.98
N VAL A 59 6.21 0.61 -2.37
CA VAL A 59 5.04 1.14 -3.07
C VAL A 59 3.81 0.95 -2.18
N VAL A 60 3.06 2.04 -1.98
CA VAL A 60 1.69 1.98 -1.49
C VAL A 60 0.75 1.86 -2.68
N ILE A 61 -0.13 0.87 -2.65
CA ILE A 61 -1.17 0.68 -3.65
C ILE A 61 -2.51 0.87 -2.94
N GLY A 62 -3.37 1.74 -3.48
CA GLY A 62 -4.66 2.02 -2.87
C GLY A 62 -5.61 2.81 -3.76
N ASP A 63 -6.88 2.81 -3.38
CA ASP A 63 -8.00 3.37 -4.13
C ASP A 63 -8.55 4.65 -3.50
N THR A 64 -7.87 5.19 -2.48
CA THR A 64 -8.31 6.39 -1.75
C THR A 64 -7.25 7.49 -1.72
N PRO A 65 -7.67 8.77 -1.62
CA PRO A 65 -6.77 9.89 -1.31
C PRO A 65 -5.91 9.68 -0.06
N GLN A 66 -6.40 8.91 0.91
CA GLN A 66 -5.71 8.58 2.15
C GLN A 66 -4.48 7.70 1.90
N ASP A 67 -4.55 6.81 0.91
CA ASP A 67 -3.40 5.96 0.53
C ASP A 67 -2.28 6.80 -0.09
N ILE A 68 -2.66 7.77 -0.93
CA ILE A 68 -1.73 8.74 -1.51
C ILE A 68 -1.06 9.58 -0.41
N ARG A 69 -1.84 10.12 0.53
CA ARG A 69 -1.27 10.88 1.65
C ARG A 69 -0.35 10.04 2.52
N CYS A 70 -0.73 8.80 2.81
CA CYS A 70 0.07 7.85 3.60
C CYS A 70 1.42 7.56 2.95
N ALA A 71 1.44 7.35 1.63
CA ALA A 71 2.68 7.16 0.88
C ALA A 71 3.58 8.40 0.94
N ARG A 72 3.00 9.59 0.72
CA ARG A 72 3.74 10.86 0.74
C ARG A 72 4.33 11.17 2.11
N ALA A 73 3.58 10.92 3.19
CA ALA A 73 4.06 11.12 4.56
C ALA A 73 5.30 10.28 4.89
N THR A 74 5.46 9.13 4.23
CA THR A 74 6.54 8.17 4.49
C THR A 74 7.65 8.23 3.45
N GLY A 75 7.47 9.00 2.36
CA GLY A 75 8.40 9.04 1.23
C GLY A 75 8.35 7.78 0.35
N ALA A 76 7.28 6.99 0.48
CA ALA A 76 7.04 5.85 -0.39
C ALA A 76 6.46 6.29 -1.74
N ARG A 77 6.67 5.44 -2.74
CA ARG A 77 6.00 5.57 -4.03
C ARG A 77 4.53 5.21 -3.89
N VAL A 78 3.68 5.71 -4.77
CA VAL A 78 2.24 5.40 -4.78
C VAL A 78 1.69 5.14 -6.17
N LEU A 79 1.02 4.01 -6.28
CA LEU A 79 0.14 3.66 -7.40
C LEU A 79 -1.32 3.75 -6.92
N ALA A 80 -2.05 4.74 -7.43
CA ALA A 80 -3.47 4.88 -7.16
C ALA A 80 -4.30 4.07 -8.16
N VAL A 81 -5.31 3.32 -7.70
CA VAL A 81 -6.18 2.49 -8.55
C VAL A 81 -7.64 2.89 -8.42
N ALA A 82 -8.33 3.14 -9.53
CA ALA A 82 -9.71 3.64 -9.54
C ALA A 82 -10.76 2.50 -9.47
N THR A 83 -10.46 1.41 -8.79
CA THR A 83 -11.40 0.29 -8.55
C THR A 83 -12.36 0.56 -7.38
N GLY A 84 -12.10 1.63 -6.63
CA GLY A 84 -12.87 2.04 -5.46
C GLY A 84 -14.02 2.99 -5.77
N ARG A 85 -14.27 3.90 -4.82
CA ARG A 85 -15.31 4.95 -4.96
C ARG A 85 -14.78 6.23 -5.61
N HIS A 86 -13.46 6.37 -5.73
CA HIS A 86 -12.81 7.54 -6.31
C HIS A 86 -12.43 7.28 -7.76
N SER A 87 -12.79 8.21 -8.63
CA SER A 87 -12.45 8.20 -10.05
C SER A 87 -10.97 8.47 -10.29
N LEU A 88 -10.50 8.13 -11.49
CA LEU A 88 -9.16 8.49 -11.98
C LEU A 88 -8.87 10.00 -11.82
N VAL A 89 -9.85 10.85 -12.11
CA VAL A 89 -9.70 12.31 -12.04
C VAL A 89 -9.52 12.77 -10.60
N GLU A 90 -10.33 12.26 -9.67
CA GLU A 90 -10.21 12.57 -8.25
C GLU A 90 -8.87 12.11 -7.68
N LEU A 91 -8.45 10.88 -7.98
CA LEU A 91 -7.17 10.34 -7.53
C LEU A 91 -5.99 11.13 -8.13
N SER A 92 -6.06 11.48 -9.41
CA SER A 92 -5.03 12.29 -10.09
C SER A 92 -4.83 13.66 -9.45
N ALA A 93 -5.90 14.28 -8.95
CA ALA A 93 -5.82 15.58 -8.27
C ALA A 93 -4.95 15.55 -7.00
N HIS A 94 -4.76 14.36 -6.40
CA HIS A 94 -3.87 14.14 -5.26
C HIS A 94 -2.41 13.85 -5.66
N LYS A 95 -2.08 13.86 -6.96
CA LYS A 95 -0.72 13.72 -7.51
C LYS A 95 0.00 12.43 -7.05
N PRO A 96 -0.56 11.23 -7.31
CA PRO A 96 0.18 9.98 -7.12
C PRO A 96 1.33 9.86 -8.13
N ASP A 97 2.23 8.89 -7.96
CA ASP A 97 3.30 8.64 -8.93
C ASP A 97 2.77 7.98 -10.20
N ALA A 98 1.73 7.15 -10.06
CA ALA A 98 0.94 6.64 -11.15
C ALA A 98 -0.53 6.47 -10.73
N VAL A 99 -1.42 6.51 -11.72
CA VAL A 99 -2.85 6.27 -11.54
C VAL A 99 -3.35 5.36 -12.66
N MET A 100 -4.06 4.29 -12.30
CA MET A 100 -4.57 3.28 -13.24
C MET A 100 -6.05 2.98 -12.96
N PRO A 101 -6.85 2.58 -13.97
CA PRO A 101 -8.25 2.24 -13.75
C PRO A 101 -8.39 0.99 -12.85
N ASP A 102 -7.54 0.00 -13.07
CA ASP A 102 -7.42 -1.24 -12.30
C ASP A 102 -6.01 -1.84 -12.48
N LEU A 103 -5.80 -3.09 -12.02
CA LEU A 103 -4.53 -3.81 -12.10
C LEU A 103 -4.53 -4.93 -13.16
N SER A 104 -5.44 -4.88 -14.14
CA SER A 104 -5.57 -5.93 -15.16
C SER A 104 -4.47 -5.90 -16.22
N ASP A 105 -3.91 -4.72 -16.51
CA ASP A 105 -2.74 -4.56 -17.38
C ASP A 105 -1.45 -4.80 -16.58
N ILE A 106 -1.01 -6.05 -16.56
CA ILE A 106 0.17 -6.48 -15.80
C ILE A 106 1.45 -5.81 -16.32
N ASP A 107 1.56 -5.58 -17.63
CA ASP A 107 2.76 -4.99 -18.22
C ASP A 107 2.91 -3.54 -17.73
N GLN A 108 1.81 -2.78 -17.72
CA GLN A 108 1.81 -1.42 -17.19
C GLN A 108 2.12 -1.36 -15.68
N VAL A 109 1.59 -2.30 -14.89
CA VAL A 109 1.88 -2.39 -13.44
C VAL A 109 3.36 -2.71 -13.21
N MET A 110 3.93 -3.64 -13.98
CA MET A 110 5.32 -4.05 -13.84
C MET A 110 6.28 -2.95 -14.33
N GLU A 111 5.95 -2.23 -15.40
CA GLU A 111 6.70 -1.05 -15.83
C GLU A 111 6.80 -0.03 -14.69
N PHE A 112 5.69 0.28 -14.02
CA PHE A 112 5.71 1.16 -12.86
C PHE A 112 6.63 0.63 -11.75
N PHE A 113 6.57 -0.66 -11.39
CA PHE A 113 7.44 -1.19 -10.33
C PHE A 113 8.93 -1.19 -10.67
N LEU A 114 9.28 -1.33 -11.95
CA LEU A 114 10.67 -1.43 -12.42
C LEU A 114 11.30 -0.08 -12.78
N ASP A 115 10.49 0.96 -13.01
CA ASP A 115 10.97 2.32 -13.22
C ASP A 115 11.50 2.90 -11.89
N VAL A 116 12.83 3.04 -11.79
CA VAL A 116 13.60 3.48 -10.60
C VAL A 116 14.54 4.62 -10.95
#